data_AF-A0A7S3Z8S2-F1
#
_entry.id   AF-A0A7S3Z8S2-F1
#
_cell.length_a   1.000
_cell.length_b   1.000
_cell.length_c   1.000
_cell.angle_alpha   90.00
_cell.angle_beta   90.00
_cell.angle_gamma   90.00
#
_symmetry.space_group_name_H-M   'P 1'
#
loop_
_entity.id
_entity.type
_entity.pdbx_description
1 polymer ?
#
loop_
_entity_poly.entity_id
_entity_poly.type
_entity_poly.pdbx_seq_one_letter_code
_entity_poly.pdbx_strand_id
1 'polypeptide(L)'
;TDVYVFALEDTLVASTKQAPMYKSTDKKHSISGDTVFHRIRGLLTRMKQPFYILAKSPAEDASREILSVGECTADFVPTSPRLYAGREDVASKIEALKTITKRTAKGITLSYVDTDPEAVVEALNTPELQDWKVYWADWAGGPPPNTFQNLDKNRGQVLEVGTFVELIDFGMILGYHDWGV
;
A
#
# COMPACT_ATOMS: atom_id res chain seq x y z
N THR A 1 0.34 15.75 -9.15
CA THR A 1 0.63 14.34 -9.49
C THR A 1 0.86 13.62 -8.20
N ASP A 2 0.14 12.54 -7.97
CA ASP A 2 0.25 11.79 -6.72
C ASP A 2 1.28 10.68 -6.89
N VAL A 3 2.03 10.40 -5.82
CA VAL A 3 3.01 9.32 -5.75
C VAL A 3 2.54 8.33 -4.70
N TYR A 4 2.55 7.05 -5.06
CA TYR A 4 2.09 5.99 -4.17
C TYR A 4 3.27 5.19 -3.63
N VAL A 5 3.12 4.70 -2.41
CA VAL A 5 4.06 3.83 -1.76
C VAL A 5 3.27 2.66 -1.20
N PHE A 6 3.54 1.46 -1.72
CA PHE A 6 2.85 0.25 -1.29
C PHE A 6 3.83 -0.65 -0.54
N ALA A 7 3.38 -1.21 0.58
CA ALA A 7 4.00 -2.44 1.06
C ALA A 7 3.85 -3.55 0.01
N LEU A 8 4.77 -4.51 -0.05
CA LEU A 8 4.68 -5.64 -0.95
C LEU A 8 3.92 -6.79 -0.30
N GLU A 9 4.45 -7.35 0.77
CA GLU A 9 3.93 -8.55 1.40
C GLU A 9 2.61 -8.29 2.10
N ASP A 10 1.67 -9.21 1.88
CA ASP A 10 0.28 -9.15 2.27
C ASP A 10 -0.46 -7.92 1.77
N THR A 11 0.19 -7.08 0.95
CA THR A 11 -0.34 -5.90 0.29
C THR A 11 -0.41 -6.13 -1.24
N LEU A 12 0.67 -6.04 -1.99
CA LEU A 12 0.57 -6.35 -3.43
C LEU A 12 0.59 -7.86 -3.73
N VAL A 13 1.05 -8.69 -2.78
CA VAL A 13 1.17 -10.15 -2.91
C VAL A 13 0.89 -10.88 -1.60
N ALA A 14 0.41 -12.13 -1.62
CA ALA A 14 0.29 -12.94 -0.41
C ALA A 14 1.67 -13.37 0.10
N SER A 15 1.96 -13.21 1.39
CA SER A 15 3.23 -13.67 2.00
C SER A 15 3.28 -15.18 2.23
N THR A 16 2.12 -15.87 2.17
CA THR A 16 2.00 -17.31 2.42
C THR A 16 1.41 -18.04 1.23
N LYS A 17 1.76 -19.34 1.07
CA LYS A 17 1.25 -20.22 0.01
C LYS A 17 -0.27 -20.49 0.09
N GLN A 18 -0.90 -20.13 1.21
CA GLN A 18 -2.36 -20.11 1.34
C GLN A 18 -2.81 -18.67 1.40
N ALA A 19 -3.31 -18.16 0.28
CA ALA A 19 -3.88 -16.84 0.26
C ALA A 19 -5.09 -16.80 1.23
N PRO A 20 -5.12 -15.85 2.17
CA PRO A 20 -6.21 -15.77 3.13
C PRO A 20 -7.55 -15.52 2.43
N MET A 21 -8.65 -15.95 3.04
CA MET A 21 -9.99 -15.66 2.54
C MET A 21 -10.39 -14.24 2.97
N TYR A 22 -10.71 -13.39 2.00
CA TYR A 22 -11.08 -12.01 2.23
C TYR A 22 -12.58 -11.84 2.20
N LYS A 23 -13.15 -11.08 3.14
CA LYS A 23 -14.58 -10.78 3.12
C LYS A 23 -14.85 -9.70 2.07
N SER A 24 -15.85 -9.95 1.23
CA SER A 24 -16.41 -8.96 0.31
C SER A 24 -17.01 -7.79 1.10
N THR A 25 -17.14 -6.63 0.45
CA THR A 25 -17.80 -5.41 0.99
C THR A 25 -19.24 -5.67 1.45
N ASP A 26 -19.93 -6.66 0.87
CA ASP A 26 -21.26 -7.10 1.30
C ASP A 26 -21.26 -8.00 2.55
N LYS A 27 -20.08 -8.40 3.04
CA LYS A 27 -19.82 -9.34 4.15
C LYS A 27 -20.52 -10.70 4.03
N LYS A 28 -21.12 -11.02 2.88
CA LYS A 28 -21.84 -12.27 2.60
C LYS A 28 -20.99 -13.29 1.86
N HIS A 29 -19.99 -12.81 1.12
CA HIS A 29 -19.11 -13.65 0.32
C HIS A 29 -17.66 -13.55 0.78
N SER A 30 -16.94 -14.66 0.67
CA SER A 30 -15.50 -14.69 0.86
C SER A 30 -14.83 -14.87 -0.50
N ILE A 31 -13.90 -13.99 -0.82
CA ILE A 31 -13.09 -14.02 -2.03
C ILE A 31 -11.74 -14.62 -1.66
N SER A 32 -11.24 -15.56 -2.46
CA SER A 32 -9.89 -16.10 -2.22
C SER A 32 -8.85 -15.00 -2.38
N GLY A 33 -7.81 -15.02 -1.55
CA GLY A 33 -6.78 -14.00 -1.65
C GLY A 33 -6.06 -14.00 -2.99
N ASP A 34 -5.91 -15.15 -3.63
CA ASP A 34 -5.37 -15.25 -4.98
C ASP A 34 -6.16 -14.42 -5.99
N THR A 35 -7.50 -14.40 -5.89
CA THR A 35 -8.35 -13.58 -6.76
C THR A 35 -8.16 -12.08 -6.49
N VAL A 36 -8.01 -11.70 -5.22
CA VAL A 36 -7.77 -10.30 -4.82
C VAL A 36 -6.40 -9.83 -5.32
N PHE A 37 -5.34 -10.57 -5.02
CA PHE A 37 -4.00 -10.24 -5.46
C PHE A 37 -3.88 -10.26 -6.98
N HIS A 38 -4.50 -11.21 -7.67
CA HIS A 38 -4.55 -11.22 -9.13
C HIS A 38 -5.21 -9.95 -9.69
N ARG A 39 -6.28 -9.47 -9.05
CA ARG A 39 -6.96 -8.22 -9.45
C ARG A 39 -6.11 -6.99 -9.17
N ILE A 40 -5.48 -6.90 -7.99
CA ILE A 40 -4.53 -5.83 -7.63
C ILE A 40 -3.37 -5.80 -8.63
N ARG A 41 -2.83 -6.96 -8.99
CA ARG A 41 -1.78 -7.14 -10.00
C ARG A 41 -2.17 -6.57 -11.36
N GLY A 42 -3.35 -6.95 -11.86
CA GLY A 42 -3.88 -6.41 -13.12
C GLY A 42 -4.26 -4.91 -13.06
N LEU A 43 -4.32 -4.32 -11.86
CA LEU A 43 -4.56 -2.90 -11.65
C LEU A 43 -3.25 -2.10 -11.62
N LEU A 44 -2.19 -2.63 -11.01
CA LEU A 44 -0.85 -2.05 -11.04
C LEU A 44 -0.32 -1.89 -12.48
N THR A 45 -0.66 -2.81 -13.38
CA THR A 45 -0.32 -2.71 -14.81
C THR A 45 -1.07 -1.62 -15.57
N ARG A 46 -2.05 -0.96 -14.94
CA ARG A 46 -2.83 0.13 -15.55
C ARG A 46 -2.57 1.47 -14.87
N MET A 47 -1.82 1.48 -13.77
CA MET A 47 -1.44 2.71 -13.09
C MET A 47 -0.52 3.57 -13.95
N LYS A 48 -0.89 4.84 -14.12
CA LYS A 48 -0.06 5.83 -14.82
C LYS A 48 0.81 6.64 -13.88
N GLN A 49 0.45 6.66 -12.60
CA GLN A 49 1.15 7.37 -11.55
C GLN A 49 2.40 6.60 -11.12
N PRO A 50 3.50 7.31 -10.82
CA PRO A 50 4.68 6.68 -10.25
C PRO A 50 4.37 6.08 -8.87
N PHE A 51 4.90 4.89 -8.61
CA PHE A 51 4.80 4.27 -7.30
C PHE A 51 6.14 3.65 -6.86
N TYR A 52 6.27 3.50 -5.55
CA TYR A 52 7.36 2.86 -4.85
C TYR A 52 6.84 1.59 -4.17
N ILE A 53 7.72 0.63 -3.96
CA ILE A 53 7.43 -0.60 -3.23
C ILE A 53 8.37 -0.70 -2.02
N LEU A 54 7.78 -0.95 -0.85
CA LEU A 54 8.48 -1.33 0.37
C LEU A 54 8.29 -2.83 0.57
N ALA A 55 9.37 -3.59 0.54
CA ALA A 55 9.33 -5.04 0.72
C ALA A 55 10.11 -5.44 1.96
N LYS A 56 9.54 -6.37 2.74
CA LYS A 56 10.26 -7.05 3.84
C LYS A 56 11.35 -7.95 3.26
N SER A 57 11.05 -8.62 2.17
CA SER A 57 11.93 -9.58 1.50
C SER A 57 13.18 -8.91 0.93
N PRO A 58 14.28 -9.67 0.74
CA PRO A 58 15.45 -9.21 0.00
C PRO A 58 15.10 -8.73 -1.41
N ALA A 59 15.91 -7.82 -1.97
CA ALA A 59 15.62 -7.17 -3.25
C ALA A 59 15.43 -8.14 -4.42
N GLU A 60 16.18 -9.25 -4.45
CA GLU A 60 16.07 -10.30 -5.47
C GLU A 60 14.72 -11.00 -5.45
N ASP A 61 14.23 -11.35 -4.26
CA ASP A 61 12.97 -12.07 -4.11
C ASP A 61 11.79 -11.13 -4.31
N ALA A 62 11.84 -9.92 -3.74
CA ALA A 62 10.85 -8.87 -3.97
C ALA A 62 10.74 -8.54 -5.47
N SER A 63 11.88 -8.33 -6.15
CA SER A 63 11.90 -8.07 -7.60
C SER A 63 11.26 -9.22 -8.38
N ARG A 64 11.59 -10.48 -8.06
CA ARG A 64 11.00 -11.65 -8.73
C ARG A 64 9.48 -11.70 -8.55
N GLU A 65 8.98 -11.44 -7.35
CA GLU A 65 7.55 -11.40 -7.08
C GLU A 65 6.85 -10.28 -7.84
N ILE A 66 7.41 -9.07 -7.83
CA ILE A 66 6.84 -7.91 -8.52
C ILE A 66 6.91 -8.08 -10.05
N LEU A 67 7.99 -8.64 -10.59
CA LEU A 67 8.13 -8.88 -12.04
C LEU A 67 7.20 -10.01 -12.52
N SER A 68 6.75 -10.90 -11.64
CA SER A 68 5.71 -11.88 -11.97
C SER A 68 4.32 -11.25 -12.22
N VAL A 69 4.16 -9.95 -11.93
CA VAL A 69 2.89 -9.21 -12.01
C VAL A 69 2.60 -8.66 -13.42
N GLY A 70 3.62 -8.31 -14.23
CA GLY A 70 3.44 -7.86 -15.61
C GLY A 70 4.39 -6.74 -16.06
N GLU A 71 4.11 -6.13 -17.22
CA GLU A 71 5.05 -5.24 -17.93
C GLU A 71 5.30 -3.89 -17.24
N CYS A 72 4.31 -3.32 -16.52
CA CYS A 72 4.48 -2.02 -15.86
C CYS A 72 5.35 -2.07 -14.60
N THR A 73 5.84 -3.26 -14.24
CA THR A 73 6.79 -3.43 -13.16
C THR A 73 8.19 -3.79 -13.66
N ALA A 74 8.44 -3.73 -14.98
CA ALA A 74 9.71 -4.13 -15.59
C ALA A 74 10.95 -3.42 -15.03
N ASP A 75 10.78 -2.23 -14.44
CA ASP A 75 11.84 -1.45 -13.82
C ASP A 75 11.97 -1.66 -12.30
N PHE A 76 11.20 -2.57 -11.69
CA PHE A 76 11.40 -3.05 -10.30
C PHE A 76 12.41 -4.20 -10.25
N VAL A 77 13.57 -3.99 -10.87
CA VAL A 77 14.75 -4.84 -10.69
C VAL A 77 15.36 -4.62 -9.29
N PRO A 78 16.25 -5.50 -8.79
CA PRO A 78 16.79 -5.39 -7.43
C PRO A 78 17.49 -4.05 -7.12
N THR A 79 18.01 -3.38 -8.15
CA THR A 79 18.69 -2.08 -8.05
C THR A 79 17.77 -0.87 -8.30
N SER A 80 16.47 -1.12 -8.47
CA SER A 80 15.50 -0.07 -8.77
C SER A 80 15.47 0.99 -7.67
N PRO A 81 15.57 2.29 -8.00
CA PRO A 81 15.43 3.35 -7.00
C PRO A 81 14.01 3.45 -6.42
N ARG A 82 13.05 2.70 -7.00
CA ARG A 82 11.67 2.61 -6.56
C ARG A 82 11.38 1.38 -5.69
N LEU A 83 12.36 0.48 -5.52
CA LEU A 83 12.25 -0.70 -4.67
C LEU A 83 13.06 -0.51 -3.38
N TYR A 84 12.37 -0.44 -2.25
CA TYR A 84 12.95 -0.39 -0.92
C TYR A 84 12.76 -1.76 -0.26
N ALA A 85 13.67 -2.68 -0.55
CA ALA A 85 13.65 -4.05 -0.03
C ALA A 85 14.36 -4.18 1.33
N GLY A 86 14.19 -5.33 2.00
CA GLY A 86 14.80 -5.65 3.30
C GLY A 86 14.23 -4.82 4.46
N ARG A 87 12.96 -4.40 4.38
CA ARG A 87 12.30 -3.52 5.36
C ARG A 87 11.43 -4.32 6.31
N GLU A 88 12.09 -5.17 7.10
CA GLU A 88 11.43 -6.16 7.97
C GLU A 88 10.69 -5.50 9.14
N ASP A 89 11.25 -4.43 9.69
CA ASP A 89 10.73 -3.74 10.86
C ASP A 89 10.12 -2.36 10.53
N VAL A 90 9.29 -1.85 11.44
CA VAL A 90 8.62 -0.56 11.31
C VAL A 90 9.60 0.59 11.12
N ALA A 91 10.69 0.65 11.88
CA ALA A 91 11.65 1.74 11.80
C ALA A 91 12.31 1.83 10.41
N SER A 92 12.67 0.67 9.84
CA SER A 92 13.24 0.57 8.51
C SER A 92 12.28 1.04 7.41
N LYS A 93 10.97 0.77 7.56
CA LYS A 93 9.91 1.28 6.67
C LYS A 93 9.80 2.80 6.76
N ILE A 94 9.76 3.35 7.98
CA ILE A 94 9.67 4.80 8.20
C ILE A 94 10.87 5.54 7.60
N GLU A 95 12.09 5.02 7.77
CA GLU A 95 13.29 5.61 7.14
C GLU A 95 13.21 5.59 5.60
N ALA A 96 12.62 4.55 5.01
CA ALA A 96 12.35 4.52 3.57
C ALA A 96 11.36 5.61 3.16
N LEU A 97 10.24 5.78 3.88
CA LEU A 97 9.26 6.84 3.63
C LEU A 97 9.91 8.24 3.71
N LYS A 98 10.70 8.50 4.76
CA LYS A 98 11.46 9.76 4.89
C LYS A 98 12.41 10.00 3.71
N THR A 99 13.06 8.94 3.22
CA THR A 99 13.93 9.03 2.04
C THR A 99 13.14 9.37 0.79
N ILE A 100 11.95 8.79 0.60
CA ILE A 100 11.06 9.09 -0.52
C ILE A 100 10.58 10.56 -0.44
N THR A 101 10.21 11.05 0.76
CA THR A 101 9.85 12.46 0.97
C THR A 101 10.95 13.41 0.48
N LYS A 102 12.21 13.13 0.84
CA LYS A 102 13.36 13.97 0.45
C LYS A 102 13.62 14.01 -1.06
N ARG A 103 13.26 12.93 -1.78
CA ARG A 103 13.45 12.81 -3.24
C ARG A 103 12.29 13.38 -4.05
N THR A 104 11.13 13.51 -3.41
CA THR A 104 9.90 13.95 -4.08
C THR A 104 9.81 15.48 -4.08
N ALA A 105 9.42 16.06 -5.21
CA ALA A 105 9.25 17.50 -5.31
C ALA A 105 8.11 18.01 -4.40
N LYS A 106 8.24 19.24 -3.91
CA LYS A 106 7.17 19.89 -3.12
C LYS A 106 5.88 20.00 -3.94
N GLY A 107 4.73 19.86 -3.27
CA GLY A 107 3.41 19.93 -3.90
C GLY A 107 2.93 18.64 -4.56
N ILE A 108 3.71 17.56 -4.46
CA ILE A 108 3.26 16.20 -4.78
C ILE A 108 2.66 15.58 -3.52
N THR A 109 1.43 15.06 -3.64
CA THR A 109 0.81 14.28 -2.56
C THR A 109 1.40 12.88 -2.55
N LEU A 110 1.85 12.46 -1.36
CA LEU A 110 2.39 11.13 -1.12
C LEU A 110 1.37 10.30 -0.36
N SER A 111 1.15 9.08 -0.83
CA SER A 111 0.19 8.14 -0.25
C SER A 111 0.90 6.85 0.11
N TYR A 112 0.74 6.38 1.35
CA TYR A 112 1.30 5.12 1.84
C TYR A 112 0.18 4.12 2.15
N VAL A 113 0.33 2.88 1.67
CA VAL A 113 -0.61 1.78 1.90
C VAL A 113 0.14 0.58 2.46
N ASP A 114 -0.28 0.09 3.63
CA ASP A 114 0.30 -1.11 4.27
C ASP A 114 -0.79 -1.88 5.03
N THR A 115 -0.66 -3.20 5.12
CA THR A 115 -1.50 -4.05 5.96
C THR A 115 -1.03 -4.10 7.42
N ASP A 116 0.21 -3.68 7.68
CA ASP A 116 0.82 -3.65 9.00
C ASP A 116 0.31 -2.44 9.83
N PRO A 117 -0.50 -2.70 10.87
CA PRO A 117 -1.10 -1.63 11.65
C PRO A 117 -0.07 -0.77 12.40
N GLU A 118 1.02 -1.36 12.88
CA GLU A 118 2.03 -0.63 13.64
C GLU A 118 2.79 0.35 12.73
N ALA A 119 3.13 -0.09 11.52
CA ALA A 119 3.79 0.75 10.52
C ALA A 119 2.94 1.96 10.11
N VAL A 120 1.63 1.77 9.95
CA VAL A 120 0.69 2.86 9.62
C VAL A 120 0.57 3.87 10.76
N VAL A 121 0.43 3.41 12.00
CA VAL A 121 0.31 4.30 13.16
C VAL A 121 1.61 5.09 13.34
N GLU A 122 2.76 4.45 13.20
CA GLU A 122 4.05 5.12 13.29
C GLU A 122 4.22 6.16 12.15
N ALA A 123 3.77 5.84 10.93
CA ALA A 123 3.82 6.78 9.82
C ALA A 123 2.98 8.04 10.08
N LEU A 124 1.82 7.89 10.72
CA LEU A 124 0.97 9.03 11.08
C LEU A 124 1.58 9.90 12.19
N ASN A 125 2.26 9.28 13.14
CA ASN A 125 2.92 9.95 14.26
C ASN A 125 4.27 10.57 13.90
N THR A 126 4.85 10.20 12.75
CA THR A 126 6.14 10.73 12.29
C THR A 126 5.97 12.15 11.73
N PRO A 127 6.59 13.18 12.34
CA PRO A 127 6.42 14.58 11.92
C PRO A 127 6.83 14.84 10.47
N GLU A 128 7.89 14.19 9.98
CA GLU A 128 8.37 14.33 8.60
C GLU A 128 7.40 13.75 7.55
N LEU A 129 6.37 13.02 7.98
CA LEU A 129 5.35 12.42 7.14
C LEU A 129 3.98 13.09 7.33
N GLN A 130 3.92 14.28 7.95
CA GLN A 130 2.67 14.99 8.26
C GLN A 130 1.80 15.30 7.03
N ASP A 131 2.40 15.44 5.84
CA ASP A 131 1.70 15.76 4.60
C ASP A 131 1.28 14.51 3.81
N TRP A 132 1.55 13.31 4.36
CA TRP A 132 1.20 12.04 3.72
C TRP A 132 -0.24 11.66 4.02
N LYS A 133 -0.89 11.06 3.01
CA LYS A 133 -2.07 10.24 3.20
C LYS A 133 -1.63 8.82 3.53
N VAL A 134 -2.20 8.23 4.56
CA VAL A 134 -1.82 6.91 5.06
C VAL A 134 -3.06 6.03 5.11
N TYR A 135 -2.94 4.84 4.52
CA TYR A 135 -4.01 3.89 4.40
C TYR A 135 -3.61 2.57 5.04
N TRP A 136 -4.44 2.09 5.94
CA TRP A 136 -4.33 0.72 6.41
C TRP A 136 -5.21 -0.19 5.60
N ALA A 137 -4.57 -1.13 4.91
CA ALA A 137 -5.22 -2.14 4.11
C ALA A 137 -5.75 -3.28 5.01
N ASP A 138 -7.00 -3.18 5.47
CA ASP A 138 -7.65 -4.24 6.25
C ASP A 138 -8.28 -5.28 5.31
N TRP A 139 -7.46 -6.20 4.80
CA TRP A 139 -7.97 -7.24 3.91
C TRP A 139 -8.46 -8.45 4.67
N ALA A 140 -7.80 -8.78 5.77
CA ALA A 140 -8.20 -9.87 6.65
C ALA A 140 -9.59 -9.65 7.28
N GLY A 141 -10.13 -8.42 7.26
CA GLY A 141 -11.45 -8.09 7.77
C GLY A 141 -11.54 -8.30 9.29
N GLY A 142 -10.43 -8.01 9.97
CA GLY A 142 -10.31 -8.09 11.42
C GLY A 142 -10.85 -6.82 12.08
N PRO A 143 -11.19 -6.85 13.38
CA PRO A 143 -11.44 -5.60 14.08
C PRO A 143 -10.19 -4.71 14.00
N PRO A 144 -10.33 -3.41 13.71
CA PRO A 144 -9.20 -2.49 13.76
C PRO A 144 -8.51 -2.64 15.13
N PRO A 145 -7.18 -2.79 15.16
CA PRO A 145 -6.45 -2.74 16.42
C PRO A 145 -6.86 -1.49 17.20
N ASN A 146 -6.89 -1.54 18.53
CA ASN A 146 -7.28 -0.36 19.33
C ASN A 146 -6.43 0.89 19.01
N THR A 147 -5.21 0.68 18.51
CA THR A 147 -4.31 1.74 18.02
C THR A 147 -4.87 2.51 16.81
N PHE A 148 -5.79 1.92 16.03
CA PHE A 148 -6.46 2.54 14.87
C PHE A 148 -7.67 3.40 15.21
N GLN A 149 -8.22 3.28 16.42
CA GLN A 149 -9.39 4.08 16.81
C GLN A 149 -9.05 5.57 16.97
N ASN A 150 -7.75 5.89 17.07
CA ASN A 150 -7.21 7.23 17.26
C ASN A 150 -6.45 7.76 16.05
N LEU A 151 -6.58 7.14 14.86
CA LEU A 151 -5.96 7.72 13.66
C LEU A 151 -6.46 9.15 13.44
N ASP A 152 -5.55 10.03 13.02
CA ASP A 152 -5.93 11.32 12.47
C ASP A 152 -6.76 11.08 11.21
N LYS A 153 -8.09 11.20 11.31
CA LYS A 153 -9.03 10.88 10.22
C LYS A 153 -8.85 11.75 8.97
N ASN A 154 -8.11 12.86 9.07
CA ASN A 154 -7.79 13.70 7.92
C ASN A 154 -6.65 13.12 7.07
N ARG A 155 -5.82 12.25 7.66
CA ARG A 155 -4.63 11.67 7.04
C ARG A 155 -4.66 10.14 6.97
N GLY A 156 -5.25 9.50 7.97
CA GLY A 156 -5.35 8.05 8.16
C GLY A 156 -6.72 7.52 7.79
N GLN A 157 -6.77 6.53 6.90
CA GLN A 157 -8.02 5.85 6.52
C GLN A 157 -7.85 4.33 6.51
N VAL A 158 -8.94 3.63 6.79
CA VAL A 158 -9.02 2.18 6.57
C VAL A 158 -9.47 1.93 5.15
N LEU A 159 -8.77 1.03 4.48
CA LEU A 159 -8.95 0.72 3.07
C LEU A 159 -9.39 -0.73 2.92
N GLU A 160 -10.69 -0.93 2.80
CA GLU A 160 -11.25 -2.23 2.47
C GLU A 160 -10.83 -2.65 1.05
N VAL A 161 -10.69 -3.96 0.82
CA VAL A 161 -10.20 -4.51 -0.44
C VAL A 161 -11.03 -4.08 -1.65
N GLY A 162 -12.37 -4.02 -1.52
CA GLY A 162 -13.27 -3.60 -2.59
C GLY A 162 -13.04 -2.14 -2.98
N THR A 163 -12.96 -1.26 -1.97
CA THR A 163 -12.64 0.15 -2.12
C THR A 163 -11.27 0.33 -2.76
N PHE A 164 -10.23 -0.39 -2.30
CA PHE A 164 -8.89 -0.30 -2.89
C PHE A 164 -8.88 -0.62 -4.39
N VAL A 165 -9.56 -1.71 -4.77
CA VAL A 165 -9.65 -2.17 -6.15
C VAL A 165 -10.35 -1.12 -7.03
N GLU A 166 -11.47 -0.56 -6.56
CA GLU A 166 -12.17 0.52 -7.28
C GLU A 166 -11.29 1.77 -7.39
N LEU A 167 -10.66 2.16 -6.30
CA LEU A 167 -9.78 3.33 -6.24
C LEU A 167 -8.61 3.18 -7.22
N ILE A 168 -7.92 2.04 -7.32
CA ILE A 168 -6.88 1.89 -8.35
C ILE A 168 -7.47 1.93 -9.78
N ASP A 169 -8.63 1.31 -10.01
CA ASP A 169 -9.21 1.15 -11.36
C ASP A 169 -9.61 2.49 -11.98
N PHE A 170 -10.10 3.43 -11.16
CA PHE A 170 -10.40 4.79 -11.60
C PHE A 170 -9.17 5.71 -11.65
N GLY A 171 -7.97 5.20 -11.36
CA GLY A 171 -6.79 6.03 -11.07
C GLY A 171 -7.01 6.92 -9.84
N MET A 172 -7.99 6.52 -9.04
CA MET A 172 -8.59 7.18 -7.89
C MET A 172 -8.22 6.55 -6.56
N ILE A 173 -6.95 6.25 -6.24
CA ILE A 173 -6.58 6.42 -4.83
C ILE A 173 -6.53 7.94 -4.59
N LEU A 174 -7.70 8.57 -4.73
CA LEU A 174 -8.02 9.97 -4.96
C LEU A 174 -9.08 10.31 -3.92
N GLY A 175 -8.75 11.27 -3.07
CA GLY A 175 -9.70 12.29 -2.62
C GLY A 175 -11.05 11.86 -2.04
N TYR A 176 -11.16 10.76 -1.29
CA TYR A 176 -12.33 10.55 -0.44
C TYR A 176 -12.24 11.47 0.80
N HIS A 177 -12.34 12.79 0.57
CA HIS A 177 -12.78 13.86 1.50
C HIS A 177 -12.68 15.29 0.91
N ASP A 178 -12.87 15.50 -0.40
CA ASP A 178 -13.08 16.85 -0.96
C ASP A 178 -14.54 17.13 -1.38
N TRP A 179 -15.49 16.31 -0.92
CA TRP A 179 -16.92 16.66 -0.96
C TRP A 179 -17.37 17.06 0.44
N GLY A 180 -17.13 18.33 0.76
CA GLY A 180 -17.96 19.03 1.72
C GLY A 180 -19.37 19.15 1.13
N VAL A 181 -20.28 18.33 1.65
CA VAL A 181 -21.72 18.65 1.77
C VAL A 181 -22.21 18.12 3.10
#